data_AF-A0A1G0D8W6-F1
#
_entry.id   AF-A0A1G0D8W6-F1
#
_cell.length_a   1.000
_cell.length_b   1.000
_cell.length_c   1.000
_cell.angle_alpha   90.00
_cell.angle_beta   90.00
_cell.angle_gamma   90.00
#
_symmetry.space_group_name_H-M   'P 1'
#
loop_
_entity.id
_entity.type
_entity.pdbx_description
1 polymer ?
#
loop_
_entity_poly.entity_id
_entity_poly.type
_entity_poly.pdbx_seq_one_letter_code
_entity_poly.pdbx_strand_id
1 'polypeptide(L)'
;MLMVQSLLKETIIMKKYLTIFGIGLVAACTTTGITSTKEGMIEYTGAQKDIFTKGKAERVMSLKSLPERPGLYGVGPVEGLDGEITILDGKPYVSKVRQSGKVVEQSHNHGAFFLVWTEQAQWRDIPIPETVKGYVDLQNFVKAQAGNAGIDTTKPFPFRLSGIPTEIKWHINVDRTEGKAITNELFVKSKEPYVTNNEPVDIIGFYSEHHPGVFIANYAPAIKRDSGLKNAIHIHFVSRADKMTGHIDNITLGSGMVLYLPKSQGRPGE
;
A
#
# COMPACT_ATOMS: atom_id res chain seq x y z
N MET A 1 5.00 89.63 38.83
CA MET A 1 4.20 90.15 39.96
C MET A 1 2.77 89.63 39.78
N LEU A 2 2.13 89.16 40.87
CA LEU A 2 0.88 88.36 40.99
C LEU A 2 1.10 86.85 40.81
N MET A 3 1.21 85.99 41.84
CA MET A 3 0.25 85.59 42.91
C MET A 3 -1.11 85.20 42.29
N VAL A 4 -1.68 83.99 42.46
CA VAL A 4 -2.18 83.41 43.71
C VAL A 4 -2.42 81.88 43.60
N GLN A 5 -2.25 81.24 44.76
CA GLN A 5 -2.59 79.91 45.27
C GLN A 5 -3.84 79.19 44.71
N SER A 6 -3.85 77.85 44.77
CA SER A 6 -4.89 77.10 45.54
C SER A 6 -4.68 75.57 45.53
N LEU A 7 -4.33 75.06 46.72
CA LEU A 7 -4.82 73.86 47.41
C LEU A 7 -4.85 72.46 46.74
N LEU A 8 -4.12 71.56 47.41
CA LEU A 8 -4.24 70.11 47.37
C LEU A 8 -5.66 69.63 47.71
N LYS A 9 -6.11 68.55 47.04
CA LYS A 9 -6.65 67.39 47.75
C LYS A 9 -6.51 66.12 46.91
N GLU A 10 -5.94 65.12 47.54
CA GLU A 10 -5.61 63.81 47.03
C GLU A 10 -6.83 63.01 46.57
N THR A 11 -6.67 62.20 45.53
CA THR A 11 -7.31 60.88 45.48
C THR A 11 -6.35 59.90 44.80
N ILE A 12 -5.80 59.02 45.61
CA ILE A 12 -4.98 57.87 45.24
C ILE A 12 -5.87 56.87 44.49
N ILE A 13 -5.54 56.54 43.24
CA ILE A 13 -6.00 55.29 42.60
C ILE A 13 -4.80 54.57 41.99
N MET A 14 -4.66 53.32 42.40
CA MET A 14 -3.57 52.38 42.12
C MET A 14 -3.39 52.02 40.64
N LYS A 15 -2.11 51.86 40.28
CA LYS A 15 -1.46 50.84 39.43
C LYS A 15 -2.23 50.32 38.20
N LYS A 16 -1.56 50.43 37.05
CA LYS A 16 -1.39 49.31 36.11
C LYS A 16 -0.09 49.49 35.31
N TYR A 17 0.93 48.71 35.69
CA TYR A 17 2.12 48.50 34.88
C TYR A 17 1.72 47.60 33.70
N LEU A 18 1.85 48.11 32.48
CA LEU A 18 1.57 47.36 31.26
C LEU A 18 2.86 46.63 30.84
N THR A 19 3.05 45.42 31.34
CA THR A 19 4.12 44.52 30.87
C THR A 19 3.67 43.91 29.54
N ILE A 20 4.26 44.36 28.44
CA ILE A 20 4.03 43.80 27.11
C ILE A 20 4.79 42.47 27.02
N PHE A 21 4.05 41.37 27.08
CA PHE A 21 4.57 40.02 26.85
C PHE A 21 4.57 39.77 25.34
N GLY A 22 5.74 39.84 24.71
CA GLY A 22 5.91 39.46 23.30
C GLY A 22 5.76 37.95 23.16
N ILE A 23 4.60 37.49 22.71
CA ILE A 23 4.36 36.09 22.35
C ILE A 23 5.02 35.85 20.98
N GLY A 24 6.20 35.24 20.99
CA GLY A 24 6.79 34.67 19.79
C GLY A 24 5.95 33.48 19.35
N LEU A 25 5.22 33.61 18.23
CA LEU A 25 4.59 32.49 17.55
C LEU A 25 5.69 31.60 16.97
N VAL A 26 6.05 30.55 17.71
CA VAL A 26 6.78 29.42 17.14
C VAL A 26 5.76 28.62 16.33
N ALA A 27 5.78 28.77 15.01
CA ALA A 27 5.05 27.90 14.11
C ALA A 27 5.65 26.50 14.24
N ALA A 28 5.06 25.66 15.09
CA ALA A 28 5.35 24.23 15.12
C ALA A 28 4.89 23.65 13.78
N CYS A 29 5.84 23.47 12.86
CA CYS A 29 5.61 22.72 11.64
C CYS A 29 5.42 21.26 12.05
N THR A 30 4.19 20.89 12.38
CA THR A 30 3.83 19.49 12.60
C THR A 30 3.91 18.80 11.25
N THR A 31 5.01 18.10 11.00
CA THR A 31 5.02 17.08 9.95
C THR A 31 3.94 16.08 10.34
N THR A 32 2.79 16.16 9.69
CA THR A 32 1.75 15.13 9.80
C THR A 32 2.36 13.83 9.29
N GLY A 33 2.89 13.03 10.21
CA GLY A 33 3.40 11.71 9.89
C GLY A 33 2.30 10.89 9.24
N ILE A 34 2.67 10.02 8.31
CA ILE A 34 1.77 9.00 7.80
C ILE A 34 1.32 8.16 9.00
N THR A 35 0.01 8.08 9.27
CA THR A 35 -0.51 7.11 10.24
C THR A 35 -0.49 5.73 9.57
N SER A 36 0.62 5.02 9.75
CA SER A 36 0.80 3.63 9.30
C SER A 36 0.91 2.69 10.50
N THR A 37 0.59 1.42 10.27
CA THR A 37 0.88 0.33 11.20
C THR A 37 2.09 -0.42 10.68
N LYS A 38 3.11 -0.56 11.53
CA LYS A 38 4.27 -1.40 11.27
C LYS A 38 4.07 -2.77 11.93
N GLU A 39 4.13 -3.83 11.14
CA GLU A 39 4.06 -5.21 11.65
C GLU A 39 4.93 -6.13 10.81
N GLY A 40 5.69 -7.01 11.48
CA GLY A 40 6.63 -7.89 10.78
C GLY A 40 7.62 -7.09 9.94
N MET A 41 7.67 -7.40 8.64
CA MET A 41 8.57 -6.76 7.68
C MET A 41 7.86 -5.74 6.76
N ILE A 42 6.65 -5.31 7.14
CA ILE A 42 5.81 -4.44 6.31
C ILE A 42 5.31 -3.23 7.11
N GLU A 43 4.84 -2.24 6.37
CA GLU A 43 3.97 -1.19 6.86
C GLU A 43 2.70 -1.16 6.02
N TYR A 44 1.58 -0.80 6.63
CA TYR A 44 0.32 -0.65 5.92
C TYR A 44 -0.54 0.46 6.52
N THR A 45 -1.50 0.96 5.73
CA THR A 45 -2.50 1.92 6.19
C THR A 45 -3.83 1.70 5.46
N GLY A 46 -4.94 2.04 6.12
CA GLY A 46 -6.28 1.69 5.67
C GLY A 46 -6.58 0.19 5.71
N ALA A 47 -7.80 -0.16 5.32
CA ALA A 47 -8.24 -1.55 5.20
C ALA A 47 -9.29 -1.66 4.09
N GLN A 48 -9.21 -2.72 3.26
CA GLN A 48 -10.19 -2.98 2.21
C GLN A 48 -11.62 -2.99 2.74
N LYS A 49 -11.87 -3.59 3.91
CA LYS A 49 -13.20 -3.70 4.53
C LYS A 49 -13.86 -2.34 4.79
N ASP A 50 -13.07 -1.28 4.93
CA ASP A 50 -13.59 0.06 5.26
C ASP A 50 -14.41 0.65 4.11
N ILE A 51 -14.21 0.20 2.86
CA ILE A 51 -15.00 0.69 1.72
C ILE A 51 -16.47 0.33 1.86
N PHE A 52 -16.78 -0.79 2.54
CA PHE A 52 -18.15 -1.26 2.72
C PHE A 52 -18.84 -0.56 3.89
N THR A 53 -18.11 -0.28 4.97
CA THR A 53 -18.67 0.42 6.13
C THR A 53 -18.85 1.91 5.86
N LYS A 54 -17.93 2.51 5.09
CA LYS A 54 -18.02 3.92 4.66
C LYS A 54 -18.85 4.10 3.38
N GLY A 55 -19.06 3.03 2.61
CA GLY A 55 -19.69 3.08 1.30
C GLY A 55 -18.86 3.80 0.24
N LYS A 56 -17.57 4.08 0.47
CA LYS A 56 -16.69 4.87 -0.41
C LYS A 56 -15.23 4.42 -0.30
N ALA A 57 -14.51 4.49 -1.42
CA ALA A 57 -13.07 4.21 -1.51
C ALA A 57 -12.25 5.49 -1.25
N GLU A 58 -12.37 6.05 -0.05
CA GLU A 58 -11.74 7.33 0.31
C GLU A 58 -10.21 7.23 0.42
N ARG A 59 -9.51 8.30 0.03
CA ARG A 59 -8.06 8.43 0.21
C ARG A 59 -7.69 8.31 1.68
N VAL A 60 -6.83 7.36 2.02
CA VAL A 60 -6.18 7.27 3.34
C VAL A 60 -4.71 7.69 3.28
N MET A 61 -4.10 7.64 2.09
CA MET A 61 -2.69 7.94 1.90
C MET A 61 -2.44 8.50 0.51
N SER A 62 -1.53 9.48 0.38
CA SER A 62 -1.01 9.93 -0.92
C SER A 62 0.33 9.27 -1.21
N LEU A 63 0.56 8.83 -2.45
CA LEU A 63 1.87 8.31 -2.87
C LEU A 63 2.98 9.36 -2.77
N LYS A 64 2.67 10.67 -2.76
CA LYS A 64 3.65 11.74 -2.47
C LYS A 64 4.32 11.58 -1.11
N SER A 65 3.67 10.89 -0.16
CA SER A 65 4.23 10.63 1.16
C SER A 65 5.24 9.47 1.18
N LEU A 66 5.33 8.71 0.08
CA LEU A 66 6.35 7.68 -0.17
C LEU A 66 7.23 8.12 -1.33
N PRO A 67 8.20 9.04 -1.11
CA PRO A 67 9.09 9.47 -2.17
C PRO A 67 9.92 8.31 -2.71
N GLU A 68 10.19 8.35 -4.02
CA GLU A 68 11.01 7.38 -4.73
C GLU A 68 12.35 7.18 -4.04
N ARG A 69 12.61 5.95 -3.60
CA ARG A 69 13.89 5.50 -3.07
C ARG A 69 14.09 4.01 -3.36
N PRO A 70 15.33 3.57 -3.64
CA PRO A 70 15.63 2.16 -3.84
C PRO A 70 15.18 1.30 -2.65
N GLY A 71 14.74 0.09 -2.93
CA GLY A 71 14.27 -0.84 -1.92
C GLY A 71 12.82 -0.63 -1.47
N LEU A 72 12.12 0.39 -1.95
CA LEU A 72 10.69 0.58 -1.63
C LEU A 72 9.81 -0.28 -2.55
N TYR A 73 8.95 -1.10 -1.96
CA TYR A 73 7.99 -1.92 -2.69
C TYR A 73 6.61 -1.85 -2.06
N GLY A 74 5.54 -1.88 -2.85
CA GLY A 74 4.19 -1.75 -2.31
C GLY A 74 3.09 -2.06 -3.30
N VAL A 75 1.91 -2.39 -2.78
CA VAL A 75 0.71 -2.65 -3.56
C VAL A 75 -0.51 -2.11 -2.86
N GLY A 76 -1.51 -1.73 -3.65
CA GLY A 76 -2.80 -1.30 -3.17
C GLY A 76 -3.64 -0.75 -4.32
N PRO A 77 -4.93 -0.52 -4.10
CA PRO A 77 -5.79 0.10 -5.09
C PRO A 77 -5.76 1.63 -5.00
N VAL A 78 -6.02 2.28 -6.13
CA VAL A 78 -6.20 3.74 -6.18
C VAL A 78 -7.54 4.09 -5.51
N GLU A 79 -7.57 5.20 -4.77
CA GLU A 79 -8.81 5.81 -4.27
C GLU A 79 -9.90 5.95 -5.35
N GLY A 80 -11.16 5.96 -4.91
CA GLY A 80 -12.30 6.06 -5.82
C GLY A 80 -12.48 4.85 -6.74
N LEU A 81 -11.79 3.73 -6.49
CA LEU A 81 -11.78 2.57 -7.40
C LEU A 81 -11.26 2.93 -8.81
N ASP A 82 -10.31 3.87 -8.93
CA ASP A 82 -9.75 4.32 -10.22
C ASP A 82 -8.34 3.77 -10.49
N GLY A 83 -8.19 2.45 -10.37
CA GLY A 83 -6.96 1.77 -10.74
C GLY A 83 -6.27 0.95 -9.66
N GLU A 84 -5.09 0.44 -10.01
CA GLU A 84 -4.20 -0.31 -9.12
C GLU A 84 -2.83 0.34 -9.03
N ILE A 85 -2.22 0.28 -7.85
CA ILE A 85 -0.89 0.79 -7.54
C ILE A 85 0.05 -0.38 -7.36
N THR A 86 1.20 -0.30 -8.01
CA THR A 86 2.34 -1.20 -7.81
C THR A 86 3.61 -0.37 -7.72
N ILE A 87 4.29 -0.41 -6.58
CA ILE A 87 5.58 0.24 -6.39
C ILE A 87 6.64 -0.85 -6.50
N LEU A 88 7.54 -0.69 -7.46
CA LEU A 88 8.65 -1.61 -7.72
C LEU A 88 9.97 -0.84 -7.63
N ASP A 89 10.73 -1.12 -6.57
CA ASP A 89 12.03 -0.51 -6.29
C ASP A 89 12.01 1.03 -6.32
N GLY A 90 11.03 1.61 -5.62
CA GLY A 90 10.81 3.06 -5.53
C GLY A 90 9.96 3.65 -6.64
N LYS A 91 9.78 2.95 -7.77
CA LYS A 91 9.04 3.48 -8.92
C LYS A 91 7.55 3.09 -8.84
N PRO A 92 6.62 4.05 -8.82
CA PRO A 92 5.19 3.75 -8.89
C PRO A 92 4.78 3.42 -10.32
N TYR A 93 3.96 2.38 -10.48
CA TYR A 93 3.25 2.00 -11.68
C TYR A 93 1.77 1.94 -11.32
N VAL A 94 0.99 2.87 -11.87
CA VAL A 94 -0.44 2.99 -11.57
C VAL A 94 -1.24 2.66 -12.81
N SER A 95 -1.93 1.51 -12.81
CA SER A 95 -2.77 1.13 -13.94
C SER A 95 -4.16 1.73 -13.82
N LYS A 96 -4.68 2.18 -14.95
CA LYS A 96 -5.99 2.84 -15.09
C LYS A 96 -6.68 2.35 -16.34
N VAL A 97 -8.01 2.34 -16.32
CA VAL A 97 -8.82 2.14 -17.52
C VAL A 97 -9.35 3.48 -17.99
N ARG A 98 -9.08 3.84 -19.25
CA ARG A 98 -9.53 5.07 -19.90
C ARG A 98 -10.25 4.73 -21.20
N GLN A 99 -10.84 5.73 -21.86
CA GLN A 99 -11.50 5.54 -23.15
C GLN A 99 -10.57 4.96 -24.22
N SER A 100 -9.28 5.31 -24.19
CA SER A 100 -8.25 4.77 -25.07
C SER A 100 -7.78 3.34 -24.70
N GLY A 101 -8.38 2.73 -23.68
CA GLY A 101 -7.98 1.44 -23.12
C GLY A 101 -7.18 1.56 -21.82
N LYS A 102 -6.48 0.49 -21.48
CA LYS A 102 -5.61 0.44 -20.29
C LYS A 102 -4.39 1.34 -20.46
N VAL A 103 -4.04 2.07 -19.41
CA VAL A 103 -2.84 2.93 -19.35
C VAL A 103 -2.08 2.66 -18.06
N VAL A 104 -0.76 2.92 -18.07
CA VAL A 104 0.09 2.87 -16.88
C VAL A 104 0.73 4.23 -16.70
N GLU A 105 0.46 4.85 -15.57
CA GLU A 105 1.02 6.13 -15.14
C GLU A 105 2.17 5.87 -14.16
N GLN A 106 3.33 6.50 -14.40
CA GLN A 106 4.46 6.46 -13.48
C GLN A 106 4.53 7.78 -12.70
N SER A 107 3.65 7.91 -11.70
CA SER A 107 3.50 9.16 -10.94
C SER A 107 3.19 8.90 -9.48
N HIS A 108 3.62 9.83 -8.62
CA HIS A 108 3.25 9.88 -7.21
C HIS A 108 1.96 10.70 -6.96
N ASN A 109 1.32 11.23 -8.02
CA ASN A 109 0.11 12.06 -7.94
C ASN A 109 -1.19 11.24 -7.77
N HIS A 110 -1.12 10.15 -7.01
CA HIS A 110 -2.26 9.30 -6.69
C HIS A 110 -2.38 9.13 -5.18
N GLY A 111 -3.55 8.74 -4.72
CA GLY A 111 -3.71 8.21 -3.38
C GLY A 111 -4.40 6.86 -3.39
N ALA A 112 -4.26 6.17 -2.27
CA ALA A 112 -4.76 4.82 -2.05
C ALA A 112 -5.84 4.85 -0.97
N PHE A 113 -6.83 3.95 -1.07
CA PHE A 113 -7.80 3.72 0.00
C PHE A 113 -7.36 2.63 0.99
N PHE A 114 -6.37 1.82 0.62
CA PHE A 114 -5.43 1.15 1.53
C PHE A 114 -4.12 0.90 0.77
N LEU A 115 -3.01 0.76 1.49
CA LEU A 115 -1.71 0.45 0.89
C LEU A 115 -0.92 -0.43 1.86
N VAL A 116 -0.22 -1.43 1.33
CA VAL A 116 0.80 -2.19 2.05
C VAL A 116 2.13 -2.03 1.33
N TRP A 117 3.20 -1.79 2.07
CA TRP A 117 4.54 -1.58 1.53
C TRP A 117 5.62 -2.12 2.46
N THR A 118 6.84 -2.12 1.94
CA THR A 118 8.06 -2.48 2.66
C THR A 118 9.23 -1.66 2.13
N GLU A 119 10.27 -1.53 2.95
CA GLU A 119 11.58 -1.06 2.53
C GLU A 119 12.59 -2.19 2.71
N GLN A 120 12.94 -2.85 1.62
CA GLN A 120 13.80 -4.02 1.60
C GLN A 120 14.84 -3.92 0.47
N ALA A 121 16.09 -3.65 0.84
CA ALA A 121 17.18 -3.51 -0.12
C ALA A 121 17.75 -4.87 -0.58
N GLN A 122 17.68 -5.90 0.28
CA GLN A 122 18.39 -7.15 0.05
C GLN A 122 17.45 -8.34 -0.06
N TRP A 123 17.60 -9.08 -1.15
CA TRP A 123 16.79 -10.25 -1.45
C TRP A 123 17.66 -11.50 -1.57
N ARG A 124 17.04 -12.65 -1.30
CA ARG A 124 17.58 -13.99 -1.49
C ARG A 124 16.77 -14.70 -2.56
N ASP A 125 17.46 -15.17 -3.57
CA ASP A 125 16.88 -15.80 -4.74
C ASP A 125 16.70 -17.30 -4.46
N ILE A 126 15.52 -17.81 -4.80
CA ILE A 126 15.11 -19.19 -4.59
C ILE A 126 14.42 -19.67 -5.87
N PRO A 127 15.02 -20.60 -6.63
CA PRO A 127 14.37 -21.18 -7.80
C PRO A 127 13.04 -21.84 -7.42
N ILE A 128 12.00 -21.59 -8.20
CA ILE A 128 10.71 -22.24 -8.01
C ILE A 128 10.72 -23.57 -8.77
N PRO A 129 10.53 -24.72 -8.09
CA PRO A 129 10.51 -26.00 -8.76
C PRO A 129 9.25 -26.14 -9.63
N GLU A 130 9.33 -26.95 -10.68
CA GLU A 130 8.23 -27.12 -11.64
C GLU A 130 6.95 -27.73 -11.03
N THR A 131 7.03 -28.28 -9.82
CA THR A 131 5.87 -28.79 -9.08
C THR A 131 4.97 -27.68 -8.53
N VAL A 132 5.46 -26.44 -8.42
CA VAL A 132 4.67 -25.29 -8.02
C VAL A 132 4.06 -24.68 -9.27
N LYS A 133 2.76 -24.92 -9.50
CA LYS A 133 2.09 -24.52 -10.74
C LYS A 133 1.13 -23.37 -10.54
N GLY A 134 0.24 -23.47 -9.55
CA GLY A 134 -0.87 -22.54 -9.38
C GLY A 134 -0.69 -21.57 -8.22
N TYR A 135 -1.64 -20.64 -8.11
CA TYR A 135 -1.72 -19.64 -7.05
C TYR A 135 -1.62 -20.24 -5.63
N VAL A 136 -2.33 -21.34 -5.36
CA VAL A 136 -2.30 -22.00 -4.04
C VAL A 136 -0.95 -22.64 -3.78
N ASP A 137 -0.35 -23.29 -4.78
CA ASP A 137 0.99 -23.87 -4.66
C ASP A 137 2.01 -22.78 -4.34
N LEU A 138 1.92 -21.64 -5.04
CA LEU A 138 2.76 -20.48 -4.82
C LEU A 138 2.63 -19.95 -3.38
N GLN A 139 1.40 -19.76 -2.89
CA GLN A 139 1.15 -19.33 -1.51
C GLN A 139 1.82 -20.26 -0.49
N ASN A 140 1.64 -21.57 -0.66
CA ASN A 140 2.22 -22.57 0.23
C ASN A 140 3.75 -22.61 0.12
N PHE A 141 4.28 -22.49 -1.10
CA PHE A 141 5.70 -22.46 -1.36
C PHE A 141 6.36 -21.23 -0.73
N VAL A 142 5.76 -20.04 -0.88
CA VAL A 142 6.23 -18.80 -0.24
C VAL A 142 6.30 -18.97 1.28
N LYS A 143 5.24 -19.49 1.92
CA LYS A 143 5.23 -19.76 3.37
C LYS A 143 6.35 -20.70 3.78
N ALA A 144 6.49 -21.83 3.08
CA ALA A 144 7.48 -22.84 3.40
C ALA A 144 8.91 -22.31 3.25
N GLN A 145 9.21 -21.62 2.14
CA GLN A 145 10.54 -21.04 1.91
C GLN A 145 10.85 -19.89 2.88
N ALA A 146 9.85 -19.11 3.29
CA ALA A 146 10.02 -18.08 4.32
C ALA A 146 10.40 -18.71 5.67
N GLY A 147 9.70 -19.76 6.10
CA GLY A 147 10.05 -20.50 7.32
C GLY A 147 11.47 -21.09 7.26
N ASN A 148 11.83 -21.74 6.14
CA ASN A 148 13.17 -22.27 5.91
C ASN A 148 14.25 -21.19 5.90
N ALA A 149 13.88 -19.97 5.50
CA ALA A 149 14.76 -18.80 5.45
C ALA A 149 14.90 -18.08 6.80
N GLY A 150 14.19 -18.53 7.85
CA GLY A 150 14.19 -17.93 9.19
C GLY A 150 13.25 -16.74 9.35
N ILE A 151 12.32 -16.52 8.42
CA ILE A 151 11.30 -15.47 8.52
C ILE A 151 10.15 -15.98 9.40
N ASP A 152 9.74 -15.19 10.40
CA ASP A 152 8.57 -15.48 11.22
C ASP A 152 7.28 -15.40 10.39
N THR A 153 6.76 -16.55 9.97
CA THR A 153 5.56 -16.64 9.14
C THR A 153 4.25 -16.34 9.88
N THR A 154 4.30 -16.13 11.20
CA THR A 154 3.14 -15.62 11.96
C THR A 154 2.99 -14.10 11.81
N LYS A 155 4.01 -13.43 11.29
CA LYS A 155 4.02 -12.01 10.97
C LYS A 155 3.94 -11.78 9.46
N PRO A 156 3.37 -10.64 9.01
CA PRO A 156 3.34 -10.32 7.60
C PRO A 156 4.73 -10.02 7.05
N PHE A 157 5.00 -10.47 5.83
CA PHE A 157 6.28 -10.25 5.14
C PHE A 157 6.10 -10.06 3.63
N PRO A 158 7.01 -9.31 2.97
CA PRO A 158 7.00 -9.14 1.54
C PRO A 158 7.76 -10.28 0.84
N PHE A 159 7.46 -10.50 -0.43
CA PHE A 159 8.21 -11.36 -1.33
C PHE A 159 8.16 -10.81 -2.75
N ARG A 160 9.10 -11.17 -3.61
CA ARG A 160 8.99 -10.89 -5.06
C ARG A 160 9.03 -12.17 -5.87
N LEU A 161 8.53 -12.11 -7.08
CA LEU A 161 8.76 -13.13 -8.09
C LEU A 161 9.29 -12.46 -9.36
N SER A 162 10.11 -13.16 -10.13
CA SER A 162 10.48 -12.73 -11.48
C SER A 162 10.52 -13.95 -12.40
N GLY A 163 10.14 -13.74 -13.66
CA GLY A 163 10.14 -14.80 -14.66
C GLY A 163 9.05 -14.62 -15.71
N ILE A 164 8.63 -15.74 -16.30
CA ILE A 164 7.61 -15.81 -17.35
C ILE A 164 6.53 -16.80 -16.92
N PRO A 165 5.44 -16.35 -16.26
CA PRO A 165 4.26 -17.18 -16.05
C PRO A 165 3.62 -17.56 -17.38
N THR A 166 3.02 -18.75 -17.44
CA THR A 166 2.30 -19.18 -18.64
C THR A 166 1.00 -18.38 -18.80
N GLU A 167 0.33 -18.05 -17.70
CA GLU A 167 -0.89 -17.24 -17.66
C GLU A 167 -0.96 -16.40 -16.38
N ILE A 168 -1.40 -15.15 -16.51
CA ILE A 168 -1.84 -14.30 -15.40
C ILE A 168 -3.28 -13.85 -15.70
N LYS A 169 -4.18 -14.07 -14.73
CA LYS A 169 -5.51 -13.42 -14.69
C LYS A 169 -5.43 -12.30 -13.67
N TRP A 170 -5.81 -11.10 -14.08
CA TRP A 170 -5.60 -9.90 -13.29
C TRP A 170 -6.70 -8.88 -13.54
N HIS A 171 -6.76 -7.85 -12.70
CA HIS A 171 -7.73 -6.77 -12.90
C HIS A 171 -7.16 -5.38 -12.63
N ILE A 172 -7.93 -4.40 -13.09
CA ILE A 172 -7.82 -3.00 -12.71
C ILE A 172 -9.17 -2.56 -12.13
N ASN A 173 -9.19 -1.92 -10.96
CA ASN A 173 -10.42 -1.31 -10.45
C ASN A 173 -10.90 -0.14 -11.33
N VAL A 174 -12.20 -0.08 -11.58
CA VAL A 174 -12.91 0.99 -12.29
C VAL A 174 -14.17 1.35 -11.51
N ASP A 175 -14.38 2.63 -11.22
CA ASP A 175 -15.60 3.08 -10.56
C ASP A 175 -16.83 2.78 -11.43
N ARG A 176 -17.68 1.89 -10.94
CA ARG A 176 -18.98 1.52 -11.52
C ARG A 176 -20.11 1.67 -10.50
N THR A 177 -19.88 2.49 -9.48
CA THR A 177 -20.83 2.69 -8.39
C THR A 177 -22.01 3.58 -8.79
N GLU A 178 -21.84 4.39 -9.85
CA GLU A 178 -22.82 5.41 -10.26
C GLU A 178 -23.13 6.38 -9.08
N GLY A 179 -22.16 6.63 -8.21
CA GLY A 179 -22.31 7.47 -7.02
C GLY A 179 -23.04 6.80 -5.84
N LYS A 180 -23.43 5.52 -5.96
CA LYS A 180 -24.04 4.75 -4.87
C LYS A 180 -22.99 4.31 -3.86
N ALA A 181 -23.43 3.98 -2.65
CA ALA A 181 -22.56 3.39 -1.64
C ALA A 181 -21.97 2.05 -2.13
N ILE A 182 -20.66 1.87 -1.96
CA ILE A 182 -19.96 0.64 -2.35
C ILE A 182 -20.50 -0.55 -1.54
N THR A 183 -21.15 -1.47 -2.24
CA THR A 183 -21.52 -2.79 -1.74
C THR A 183 -20.54 -3.85 -2.23
N ASN A 184 -20.62 -5.08 -1.70
CA ASN A 184 -19.83 -6.19 -2.21
C ASN A 184 -20.11 -6.47 -3.70
N GLU A 185 -21.37 -6.33 -4.14
CA GLU A 185 -21.73 -6.51 -5.56
C GLU A 185 -21.05 -5.46 -6.45
N LEU A 186 -21.10 -4.18 -6.05
CA LEU A 186 -20.45 -3.10 -6.81
C LEU A 186 -18.93 -3.21 -6.80
N PHE A 187 -18.33 -3.64 -5.68
CA PHE A 187 -16.89 -3.88 -5.62
C PHE A 187 -16.44 -5.07 -6.47
N VAL A 188 -17.26 -6.11 -6.63
CA VAL A 188 -16.96 -7.17 -7.60
C VAL A 188 -17.08 -6.62 -9.03
N LYS A 189 -18.13 -5.83 -9.30
CA LYS A 189 -18.32 -5.21 -10.62
C LYS A 189 -17.22 -4.21 -10.98
N SER A 190 -16.58 -3.54 -10.02
CA SER A 190 -15.51 -2.58 -10.30
C SER A 190 -14.26 -3.21 -10.91
N LYS A 191 -14.07 -4.52 -10.80
CA LYS A 191 -12.91 -5.21 -11.35
C LYS A 191 -13.06 -5.37 -12.85
N GLU A 192 -12.24 -4.64 -13.62
CA GLU A 192 -12.10 -4.89 -15.06
C GLU A 192 -11.07 -6.01 -15.28
N PRO A 193 -11.48 -7.19 -15.76
CA PRO A 193 -10.61 -8.36 -15.84
C PRO A 193 -9.80 -8.41 -17.12
N TYR A 194 -8.60 -8.98 -17.01
CA TYR A 194 -7.66 -9.20 -18.12
C TYR A 194 -6.98 -10.56 -17.98
N VAL A 195 -6.48 -11.05 -19.11
CA VAL A 195 -5.61 -12.22 -19.19
C VAL A 195 -4.37 -11.85 -20.00
N THR A 196 -3.19 -12.23 -19.51
CA THR A 196 -1.96 -12.21 -20.30
C THR A 196 -1.25 -13.55 -20.23
N ASN A 197 -0.55 -13.92 -21.29
CA ASN A 197 0.09 -15.22 -21.44
C ASN A 197 1.56 -15.06 -21.82
N ASN A 198 2.43 -15.87 -21.20
CA ASN A 198 3.87 -15.89 -21.46
C ASN A 198 4.53 -14.50 -21.37
N GLU A 199 4.00 -13.66 -20.49
CA GLU A 199 4.47 -12.29 -20.32
C GLU A 199 5.64 -12.26 -19.32
N PRO A 200 6.81 -11.72 -19.67
CA PRO A 200 7.89 -11.54 -18.71
C PRO A 200 7.51 -10.48 -17.69
N VAL A 201 7.46 -10.85 -16.41
CA VAL A 201 7.01 -9.94 -15.33
C VAL A 201 7.95 -9.93 -14.13
N ASP A 202 7.87 -8.83 -13.37
CA ASP A 202 8.28 -8.75 -11.98
C ASP A 202 7.02 -8.63 -11.11
N ILE A 203 6.90 -9.45 -10.07
CA ILE A 203 5.76 -9.48 -9.16
C ILE A 203 6.22 -9.05 -7.78
N ILE A 204 5.45 -8.18 -7.15
CA ILE A 204 5.57 -7.85 -5.73
C ILE A 204 4.39 -8.48 -4.99
N GLY A 205 4.69 -9.13 -3.87
CA GLY A 205 3.71 -9.82 -3.05
C GLY A 205 3.88 -9.55 -1.57
N PHE A 206 2.77 -9.65 -0.85
CA PHE A 206 2.73 -9.59 0.60
C PHE A 206 2.00 -10.83 1.12
N TYR A 207 2.61 -11.53 2.07
CA TYR A 207 2.05 -12.70 2.71
C TYR A 207 1.52 -12.34 4.11
N SER A 208 0.30 -12.78 4.43
CA SER A 208 -0.22 -12.80 5.80
C SER A 208 -1.46 -13.68 5.95
N GLU A 209 -1.55 -14.45 7.05
CA GLU A 209 -2.77 -15.18 7.43
C GLU A 209 -3.69 -14.37 8.37
N HIS A 210 -3.24 -13.20 8.84
CA HIS A 210 -3.90 -12.42 9.89
C HIS A 210 -4.51 -11.09 9.40
N HIS A 211 -4.33 -10.74 8.13
CA HIS A 211 -4.83 -9.48 7.54
C HIS A 211 -5.93 -9.62 6.47
N PRO A 212 -6.82 -10.65 6.50
CA PRO A 212 -7.91 -10.74 5.55
C PRO A 212 -8.90 -9.58 5.77
N GLY A 213 -9.31 -8.93 4.69
CA GLY A 213 -10.12 -7.70 4.69
C GLY A 213 -9.34 -6.42 5.02
N VAL A 214 -8.02 -6.49 5.22
CA VAL A 214 -7.14 -5.32 5.38
C VAL A 214 -6.40 -5.09 4.07
N PHE A 215 -5.22 -5.70 3.90
CA PHE A 215 -4.49 -5.71 2.63
C PHE A 215 -4.49 -7.11 1.99
N ILE A 216 -4.97 -8.15 2.65
CA ILE A 216 -5.26 -9.44 2.01
C ILE A 216 -6.75 -9.50 1.73
N ALA A 217 -7.16 -9.79 0.50
CA ALA A 217 -8.57 -10.00 0.21
C ALA A 217 -9.08 -11.26 0.93
N ASN A 218 -10.29 -11.21 1.51
CA ASN A 218 -10.93 -12.37 2.15
C ASN A 218 -11.06 -13.60 1.21
N TYR A 219 -11.05 -13.36 -0.10
CA TYR A 219 -11.18 -14.36 -1.13
C TYR A 219 -10.29 -14.00 -2.33
N ALA A 220 -9.65 -15.00 -2.92
CA ALA A 220 -8.97 -14.90 -4.21
C ALA A 220 -9.72 -15.76 -5.24
N PRO A 221 -9.99 -15.27 -6.46
CA PRO A 221 -10.67 -16.05 -7.51
C PRO A 221 -10.02 -17.39 -7.84
N ALA A 222 -8.71 -17.52 -7.61
CA ALA A 222 -7.97 -18.77 -7.78
C ALA A 222 -8.29 -19.87 -6.74
N ILE A 223 -8.92 -19.52 -5.62
CA ILE A 223 -9.22 -20.45 -4.52
C ILE A 223 -10.70 -20.83 -4.57
N LYS A 224 -11.00 -22.13 -4.65
CA LYS A 224 -12.40 -22.60 -4.62
C LYS A 224 -13.03 -22.32 -3.25
N ARG A 225 -14.24 -21.75 -3.24
CA ARG A 225 -14.95 -21.33 -2.00
C ARG A 225 -15.20 -22.47 -1.00
N ASP A 226 -15.38 -23.68 -1.50
CA ASP A 226 -15.67 -24.90 -0.74
C ASP A 226 -14.41 -25.71 -0.38
N SER A 227 -13.21 -25.26 -0.76
CA SER A 227 -11.96 -25.98 -0.48
C SER A 227 -11.48 -25.89 0.97
N GLY A 228 -12.04 -24.97 1.78
CA GLY A 228 -11.56 -24.67 3.12
C GLY A 228 -10.24 -23.87 3.16
N LEU A 229 -9.62 -23.60 2.01
CA LEU A 229 -8.40 -22.81 1.91
C LEU A 229 -8.69 -21.31 2.02
N LYS A 230 -7.77 -20.58 2.64
CA LYS A 230 -7.83 -19.13 2.76
C LYS A 230 -6.78 -18.47 1.87
N ASN A 231 -7.12 -17.30 1.35
CA ASN A 231 -6.11 -16.45 0.73
C ASN A 231 -5.17 -15.89 1.80
N ALA A 232 -3.88 -15.96 1.54
CA ALA A 232 -2.83 -15.43 2.40
C ALA A 232 -1.83 -14.57 1.63
N ILE A 233 -2.03 -14.33 0.32
CA ILE A 233 -1.16 -13.46 -0.48
C ILE A 233 -1.94 -12.34 -1.18
N HIS A 234 -1.27 -11.19 -1.35
CA HIS A 234 -1.72 -10.08 -2.19
C HIS A 234 -0.58 -9.73 -3.14
N ILE A 235 -0.79 -9.94 -4.43
CA ILE A 235 0.25 -9.84 -5.45
C ILE A 235 -0.17 -8.92 -6.61
N HIS A 236 0.73 -8.04 -7.02
CA HIS A 236 0.63 -7.25 -8.24
C HIS A 236 1.85 -7.49 -9.11
N PHE A 237 1.73 -7.30 -10.42
CA PHE A 237 2.84 -7.47 -11.36
C PHE A 237 3.14 -6.19 -12.12
N VAL A 238 4.38 -6.05 -12.59
CA VAL A 238 4.78 -5.10 -13.62
C VAL A 238 5.33 -5.92 -14.79
N SER A 239 4.79 -5.70 -15.98
CA SER A 239 5.33 -6.31 -17.20
C SER A 239 6.67 -5.67 -17.61
N ARG A 240 7.55 -6.49 -18.16
CA ARG A 240 8.86 -6.08 -18.71
C ARG A 240 8.83 -5.85 -20.22
N ALA A 241 7.85 -6.40 -20.94
CA ALA A 241 7.73 -6.23 -22.40
C ALA A 241 6.69 -5.15 -22.77
N ASP A 242 5.59 -5.08 -22.03
CA ASP A 242 4.46 -4.21 -22.27
C ASP A 242 4.23 -3.23 -21.11
N LYS A 243 3.47 -2.17 -21.38
CA LYS A 243 3.04 -1.23 -20.34
C LYS A 243 1.77 -1.74 -19.66
N MET A 244 1.91 -2.74 -18.79
CA MET A 244 0.81 -3.26 -17.96
C MET A 244 1.24 -3.57 -16.52
N THR A 245 0.32 -3.29 -15.60
CA THR A 245 0.41 -3.62 -14.18
C THR A 245 -0.99 -3.78 -13.61
N GLY A 246 -1.14 -4.52 -12.52
CA GLY A 246 -2.43 -4.67 -11.83
C GLY A 246 -2.43 -5.77 -10.79
N HIS A 247 -3.58 -5.96 -10.15
CA HIS A 247 -3.78 -7.00 -9.16
C HIS A 247 -3.91 -8.37 -9.81
N ILE A 248 -3.14 -9.37 -9.36
CA ILE A 248 -3.25 -10.74 -9.87
C ILE A 248 -4.33 -11.51 -9.11
N ASP A 249 -5.38 -11.93 -9.83
CA ASP A 249 -6.46 -12.77 -9.31
C ASP A 249 -6.13 -14.27 -9.37
N ASN A 250 -5.33 -14.69 -10.37
CA ASN A 250 -4.83 -16.05 -10.52
C ASN A 250 -3.55 -16.06 -11.37
N ILE A 251 -2.68 -17.04 -11.15
CA ILE A 251 -1.43 -17.22 -11.89
C ILE A 251 -1.16 -18.70 -12.13
N THR A 252 -0.69 -19.01 -13.33
CA THR A 252 -0.06 -20.28 -13.67
C THR A 252 1.42 -20.01 -13.95
N LEU A 253 2.30 -20.57 -13.12
CA LEU A 253 3.74 -20.37 -13.20
C LEU A 253 4.35 -21.12 -14.38
N GLY A 254 5.27 -20.47 -15.09
CA GLY A 254 6.12 -21.10 -16.09
C GLY A 254 7.41 -21.63 -15.47
N SER A 255 8.21 -22.33 -16.27
CA SER A 255 9.52 -22.82 -15.84
C SER A 255 10.50 -21.68 -15.62
N GLY A 256 11.44 -21.85 -14.68
CA GLY A 256 12.50 -20.88 -14.42
C GLY A 256 12.06 -19.63 -13.65
N MET A 257 10.85 -19.62 -13.08
CA MET A 257 10.44 -18.57 -12.14
C MET A 257 11.34 -18.57 -10.89
N VAL A 258 11.62 -17.38 -10.36
CA VAL A 258 12.44 -17.19 -9.16
C VAL A 258 11.62 -16.47 -8.10
N LEU A 259 11.65 -17.01 -6.88
CA LEU A 259 11.16 -16.38 -5.66
C LEU A 259 12.28 -15.58 -5.01
N TYR A 260 11.96 -14.38 -4.56
CA TYR A 260 12.86 -13.52 -3.80
C TYR A 260 12.27 -13.31 -2.42
N LEU A 261 13.00 -13.71 -1.39
CA LEU A 261 12.65 -13.46 0.00
C LEU A 261 13.59 -12.44 0.63
N PRO A 262 13.12 -11.64 1.59
CA PRO A 262 13.99 -10.73 2.33
C PRO A 262 15.17 -11.47 2.95
N LYS A 263 16.38 -10.92 2.80
CA LYS A 263 17.46 -11.26 3.72
C LYS A 263 17.16 -10.58 5.05
N SER A 264 17.34 -11.29 6.17
CA SER A 264 17.34 -10.64 7.47
C SER A 264 18.35 -9.51 7.39
N GLN A 265 17.93 -8.29 7.76
CA GLN A 265 18.87 -7.23 8.06
C GLN A 265 19.67 -7.75 9.24
N GLY A 266 20.87 -8.28 9.01
CA GLY A 266 21.79 -8.56 10.10
C GLY A 266 21.87 -7.31 10.95
N ARG A 267 21.81 -7.44 12.27
CA ARG A 267 22.22 -6.32 13.12
C ARG A 267 23.61 -5.89 12.64
N PRO A 268 23.87 -4.60 12.40
CA PRO A 268 25.24 -4.16 12.21
C PRO A 268 26.02 -4.51 13.48
N GLY A 269 26.88 -5.52 13.42
CA GLY A 269 27.85 -5.86 14.46
C GLY A 269 27.48 -6.96 15.47
N GLU A 270 27.06 -8.14 15.02
CA GLU A 270 27.29 -9.41 15.76
C GLU A 270 28.21 -10.32 14.94
#